data_AF-A0A959PDF0-F1
#
_entry.id   AF-A0A959PDF0-F1
#
_cell.length_a   1.000
_cell.length_b   1.000
_cell.length_c   1.000
_cell.angle_alpha   90.00
_cell.angle_beta   90.00
_cell.angle_gamma   90.00
#
_symmetry.space_group_name_H-M   'P 1'
#
loop_
_entity.id
_entity.type
_entity.pdbx_description
1 polymer ?
#
loop_
_entity_poly.entity_id
_entity_poly.type
_entity_poly.pdbx_seq_one_letter_code
_entity_poly.pdbx_strand_id
1 'polypeptide(L)'
;MAWPADNLMAAASVANYNKLNGNKYSDFIEAWVKQVKGSLDSHGLIPHRTFSGSTEMVEGARGSSQSLMLSVLAEVDAEMARSHFQKYKELFLVYRVGLPGILEYPKGKEGSGDIDSGPVLFGVGGSASIVGIKAFNIHGDFNTATGIRNSVEAFGLPVSVGGKKRYLLGKMPMADAFIAWSHASFSPDEKMNDFDWSESWKAKFLIPSWAVFGILLTILGFSFYRNRV
;
A
#
# COMPACT_ATOMS: atom_id res chain seq x y z
N MET A 1 12.77 20.76 -4.66
CA MET A 1 11.67 19.95 -4.10
C MET A 1 12.25 18.92 -3.15
N ALA A 2 11.44 18.41 -2.23
CA ALA A 2 11.79 17.29 -1.36
C ALA A 2 10.63 16.29 -1.28
N TRP A 3 10.97 15.01 -1.07
CA TRP A 3 10.03 13.90 -0.94
C TRP A 3 10.13 13.34 0.49
N PRO A 4 9.16 13.64 1.36
CA PRO A 4 9.22 13.21 2.75
C PRO A 4 9.32 11.68 2.96
N ALA A 5 8.79 10.89 2.02
CA ALA A 5 8.89 9.44 2.08
C ALA A 5 10.36 8.96 2.06
N ASP A 6 11.18 9.51 1.17
CA ASP A 6 12.59 9.16 1.05
C ASP A 6 13.39 9.65 2.26
N ASN A 7 13.10 10.87 2.71
CA ASN A 7 13.73 11.45 3.90
C ASN A 7 13.42 10.64 5.16
N LEU A 8 12.21 10.12 5.30
CA LEU A 8 11.84 9.29 6.44
C LEU A 8 12.56 7.93 6.40
N MET A 9 12.81 7.33 5.24
CA MET A 9 13.63 6.12 5.14
C MET A 9 15.05 6.39 5.66
N ALA A 10 15.64 7.54 5.33
CA ALA A 10 16.92 7.96 5.87
C ALA A 10 16.86 8.20 7.38
N ALA A 11 15.85 8.93 7.88
CA ALA A 11 15.68 9.20 9.31
C ALA A 11 15.49 7.90 10.12
N ALA A 12 14.73 6.94 9.60
CA ALA A 12 14.55 5.62 10.21
C ALA A 12 15.87 4.84 10.28
N SER A 13 16.74 4.95 9.27
CA SER A 13 18.08 4.33 9.34
C SER A 13 18.94 4.91 10.46
N VAL A 14 18.88 6.22 10.69
CA VAL A 14 19.60 6.91 11.77
C VAL A 14 19.01 6.53 13.14
N ALA A 15 17.69 6.47 13.25
CA ALA A 15 17.02 6.02 14.47
C ALA A 15 17.40 4.58 14.82
N ASN A 16 17.45 3.68 13.83
CA ASN A 16 17.91 2.30 14.03
C ASN A 16 19.39 2.22 14.38
N TYR A 17 20.25 3.07 13.81
CA TYR A 17 21.65 3.18 14.23
C TYR A 17 21.73 3.52 15.72
N ASN A 18 20.93 4.48 16.20
CA ASN A 18 20.95 4.87 17.61
C ASN A 18 20.52 3.74 18.56
N LYS A 19 19.54 2.92 18.15
CA LYS A 19 19.10 1.75 18.93
C LYS A 19 20.22 0.73 19.12
N LEU A 20 21.12 0.61 18.15
CA LEU A 20 22.19 -0.39 18.15
C LEU A 20 23.53 0.13 18.68
N ASN A 21 23.80 1.43 18.55
CA ASN A 21 25.14 2.02 18.77
C ASN A 21 25.15 3.19 19.77
N GLY A 22 24.06 3.40 20.50
CA GLY A 22 23.90 4.50 21.45
C GLY A 22 23.30 5.77 20.82
N ASN A 23 23.08 6.80 21.62
CA ASN A 23 22.21 7.93 21.28
C ASN A 23 22.88 9.11 20.54
N LYS A 24 23.93 8.86 19.76
CA LYS A 24 24.76 9.90 19.11
C LYS A 24 23.93 10.92 18.29
N TYR A 25 22.87 10.46 17.65
CA TYR A 25 22.05 11.29 16.76
C TYR A 25 20.67 11.68 17.32
N SER A 26 20.45 11.57 18.63
CA SER A 26 19.13 11.86 19.23
C SER A 26 18.66 13.28 18.97
N ASP A 27 19.52 14.29 19.21
CA ASP A 27 19.19 15.70 18.98
C ASP A 27 18.80 15.97 17.51
N PHE A 28 19.46 15.28 16.57
CA PHE A 28 19.14 15.38 15.15
C PHE A 28 17.75 14.81 14.86
N ILE A 29 17.43 13.62 15.38
CA ILE A 29 16.12 12.97 15.19
C ILE A 29 15.01 13.84 15.80
N GLU A 30 15.20 14.35 17.02
CA GLU A 30 14.22 15.21 17.70
C GLU A 30 13.95 16.50 16.92
N ALA A 31 15.01 17.16 16.44
CA ALA A 31 14.89 18.35 15.60
C ALA A 31 14.16 18.05 14.28
N TRP A 32 14.48 16.92 13.64
CA TRP A 32 13.83 16.49 12.40
C TRP A 32 12.35 16.21 12.61
N VAL A 33 11.98 15.44 13.65
CA VAL A 33 10.58 15.15 13.99
C VAL A 33 9.79 16.44 14.25
N LYS A 34 10.38 17.39 14.98
CA LYS A 34 9.76 18.71 15.22
C LYS A 34 9.49 19.46 13.91
N GLN A 35 10.43 19.44 12.97
CA GLN A 35 10.26 20.07 11.65
C GLN A 35 9.13 19.41 10.84
N VAL A 36 9.07 18.08 10.82
CA VAL A 36 8.03 17.34 10.10
C VAL A 36 6.64 17.60 10.70
N LYS A 37 6.52 17.64 12.03
CA LYS A 37 5.26 17.99 12.72
C LYS A 37 4.77 19.40 12.38
N GLY A 38 5.67 20.32 12.01
CA GLY A 38 5.33 21.66 11.52
C GLY A 38 4.96 21.73 10.04
N SER A 39 5.04 20.63 9.30
CA SER A 39 4.90 20.58 7.83
C SER A 39 3.82 19.60 7.36
N LEU A 40 2.84 19.28 8.20
CA LEU A 40 1.77 18.34 7.88
C LEU A 40 0.73 18.96 6.93
N ASP A 41 0.05 18.13 6.16
CA ASP A 41 -1.05 18.55 5.28
C ASP A 41 -2.33 18.87 6.06
N SER A 42 -3.40 19.23 5.36
CA SER A 42 -4.70 19.57 5.97
C SER A 42 -5.37 18.42 6.73
N HIS A 43 -4.96 17.18 6.51
CA HIS A 43 -5.41 16.01 7.27
C HIS A 43 -4.50 15.74 8.48
N GLY A 44 -3.41 16.49 8.62
CA GLY A 44 -2.36 16.26 9.60
C GLY A 44 -1.60 14.97 9.29
N LEU A 45 -1.32 14.71 8.01
CA LEU A 45 -0.43 13.67 7.52
C LEU A 45 0.82 14.29 6.89
N ILE A 46 1.94 13.56 6.88
CA ILE A 46 3.15 13.99 6.16
C ILE A 46 2.81 14.11 4.65
N PRO A 47 3.05 15.25 3.99
CA PRO A 47 2.73 15.44 2.57
C PRO A 47 3.55 14.53 1.64
N HIS A 48 3.07 14.33 0.40
CA HIS A 48 3.81 13.61 -0.63
C HIS A 48 5.04 14.38 -1.12
N ARG A 49 4.93 15.72 -1.22
CA ARG A 49 5.99 16.57 -1.75
C ARG A 49 5.97 17.95 -1.10
N THR A 50 7.16 18.47 -0.77
CA THR A 50 7.35 19.79 -0.15
C THR A 50 8.40 20.62 -0.88
N PHE A 51 8.47 21.92 -0.56
CA PHE A 51 9.61 22.76 -0.94
C PHE A 51 10.81 22.44 -0.06
N SER A 52 12.00 22.38 -0.67
CA SER A 52 13.24 22.08 0.06
C SER A 52 13.57 23.24 1.02
N GLY A 53 13.86 22.94 2.28
CA GLY A 53 14.18 23.95 3.29
C GLY A 53 12.99 24.77 3.80
N SER A 54 11.75 24.40 3.44
CA SER A 54 10.53 25.06 3.89
C SER A 54 9.56 24.04 4.48
N THR A 55 8.62 24.51 5.32
CA THR A 55 7.48 23.72 5.82
C THR A 55 6.29 23.72 4.86
N GLU A 56 6.39 24.46 3.75
CA GLU A 56 5.33 24.56 2.75
C GLU A 56 5.20 23.27 1.92
N MET A 57 3.96 22.75 1.86
CA MET A 57 3.62 21.62 1.02
C MET A 57 3.38 22.03 -0.43
N VAL A 58 3.82 21.18 -1.36
CA VAL A 58 3.48 21.26 -2.78
C VAL A 58 2.30 20.34 -3.07
N GLU A 59 2.32 19.16 -2.47
CA GLU A 59 1.31 18.13 -2.67
C GLU A 59 1.05 17.41 -1.36
N GLY A 60 -0.24 17.36 -0.96
CA GLY A 60 -0.68 16.67 0.25
C GLY A 60 -0.43 15.17 0.24
N ALA A 61 -0.90 14.46 1.26
CA ALA A 61 -0.65 13.03 1.40
C ALA A 61 -1.12 12.21 0.18
N ARG A 62 -0.31 11.22 -0.20
CA ARG A 62 -0.65 10.16 -1.18
C ARG A 62 -0.52 8.79 -0.55
N GLY A 63 -1.35 7.85 -1.00
CA GLY A 63 -1.42 6.51 -0.46
C GLY A 63 -0.10 5.77 -0.58
N SER A 64 0.57 5.86 -1.74
CA SER A 64 1.91 5.30 -1.98
C SER A 64 2.93 5.76 -0.94
N SER A 65 3.08 7.08 -0.77
CA SER A 65 3.99 7.66 0.22
C SER A 65 3.62 7.34 1.66
N GLN A 66 2.33 7.44 2.03
CA GLN A 66 1.91 7.10 3.39
C GLN A 66 2.21 5.63 3.70
N SER A 67 1.94 4.73 2.76
CA SER A 67 2.19 3.30 2.94
C SER A 67 3.68 3.02 3.19
N LEU A 68 4.57 3.65 2.41
CA LEU A 68 6.01 3.51 2.60
C LEU A 68 6.44 4.10 3.94
N MET A 69 5.99 5.32 4.24
CA MET A 69 6.37 6.00 5.47
C MET A 69 5.92 5.25 6.72
N LEU A 70 4.67 4.79 6.76
CA LEU A 70 4.11 4.06 7.90
C LEU A 70 4.78 2.71 8.16
N SER A 71 5.49 2.17 7.17
CA SER A 71 6.30 0.96 7.33
C SER A 71 7.55 1.18 8.17
N VAL A 72 7.97 2.42 8.43
CA VAL A 72 9.18 2.75 9.21
C VAL A 72 9.00 3.90 10.20
N LEU A 73 7.88 4.64 10.16
CA LEU A 73 7.68 5.83 10.99
C LEU A 73 7.76 5.53 12.50
N ALA A 74 7.31 4.34 12.90
CA ALA A 74 7.38 3.90 14.30
C ALA A 74 8.82 3.72 14.81
N GLU A 75 9.79 3.54 13.89
CA GLU A 75 11.20 3.48 14.26
C GLU A 75 11.74 4.84 14.71
N VAL A 76 11.11 5.93 14.25
CA VAL A 76 11.49 7.32 14.50
C VAL A 76 10.65 7.94 15.60
N ASP A 77 9.32 7.85 15.50
CA ASP A 77 8.36 8.37 16.49
C ASP A 77 7.09 7.50 16.48
N ALA A 78 6.96 6.65 17.51
CA ALA A 78 5.86 5.68 17.62
C ALA A 78 4.48 6.33 17.83
N GLU A 79 4.40 7.48 18.50
CA GLU A 79 3.14 8.18 18.74
C GLU A 79 2.64 8.84 17.45
N MET A 80 3.56 9.48 16.72
CA MET A 80 3.30 10.03 15.40
C MET A 80 2.88 8.92 14.43
N ALA A 81 3.57 7.78 14.44
CA ALA A 81 3.22 6.64 13.60
C ALA A 81 1.79 6.15 13.86
N ARG A 82 1.40 5.99 15.13
CA ARG A 82 0.05 5.54 15.51
C ARG A 82 -1.02 6.51 15.05
N SER A 83 -0.84 7.81 15.29
CA SER A 83 -1.79 8.84 14.86
C SER A 83 -1.91 8.95 13.34
N HIS A 84 -0.79 8.83 12.61
CA HIS A 84 -0.79 8.81 11.15
C HIS A 84 -1.47 7.58 10.58
N PHE A 85 -1.26 6.40 11.17
CA PHE A 85 -1.88 5.17 10.71
C PHE A 85 -3.41 5.21 10.81
N GLN A 86 -3.97 5.76 11.89
CA GLN A 86 -5.43 5.88 12.02
C GLN A 86 -6.03 6.75 10.91
N LYS A 87 -5.44 7.92 10.66
CA LYS A 87 -5.87 8.81 9.58
C LYS A 87 -5.66 8.19 8.21
N TYR A 88 -4.55 7.50 7.99
CA TYR A 88 -4.26 6.80 6.74
C TYR A 88 -5.31 5.71 6.47
N LYS A 89 -5.65 4.90 7.48
CA LYS A 89 -6.72 3.90 7.37
C LYS A 89 -8.06 4.56 7.05
N GLU A 90 -8.40 5.64 7.74
CA GLU A 90 -9.64 6.37 7.50
C GLU A 90 -9.71 6.94 6.07
N LEU A 91 -8.64 7.58 5.60
CA LEU A 91 -8.63 8.36 4.36
C LEU A 91 -8.32 7.54 3.11
N PHE A 92 -7.58 6.44 3.23
CA PHE A 92 -7.07 5.71 2.07
C PHE A 92 -7.57 4.26 1.95
N LEU A 93 -7.99 3.61 3.04
CA LEU A 93 -8.57 2.27 2.94
C LEU A 93 -9.92 2.34 2.26
N VAL A 94 -10.08 1.53 1.21
CA VAL A 94 -11.32 1.40 0.45
C VAL A 94 -11.58 -0.05 0.11
N TYR A 95 -12.86 -0.39 -0.09
CA TYR A 95 -13.26 -1.68 -0.66
C TYR A 95 -13.78 -1.46 -2.09
N ARG A 96 -13.28 -2.26 -3.03
CA ARG A 96 -13.72 -2.29 -4.43
C ARG A 96 -13.96 -3.74 -4.80
N VAL A 97 -15.11 -4.02 -5.43
CA VAL A 97 -15.52 -5.37 -5.85
C VAL A 97 -15.36 -6.43 -4.75
N GLY A 98 -15.61 -6.06 -3.48
CA GLY A 98 -15.52 -6.97 -2.33
C GLY A 98 -14.12 -7.19 -1.76
N LEU A 99 -13.09 -6.54 -2.29
CA LEU A 99 -11.71 -6.65 -1.82
C LEU A 99 -11.17 -5.28 -1.33
N PRO A 100 -10.35 -5.25 -0.27
CA PRO A 100 -9.76 -4.01 0.21
C PRO A 100 -8.57 -3.57 -0.66
N GLY A 101 -8.35 -2.27 -0.74
CA GLY A 101 -7.19 -1.66 -1.38
C GLY A 101 -6.91 -0.29 -0.80
N ILE A 102 -5.77 0.28 -1.19
CA ILE A 102 -5.33 1.60 -0.74
C ILE A 102 -5.49 2.56 -1.91
N LEU A 103 -6.26 3.62 -1.69
CA LEU A 103 -6.40 4.70 -2.67
C LEU A 103 -5.04 5.39 -2.90
N GLU A 104 -4.79 5.87 -4.11
CA GLU A 104 -3.59 6.68 -4.38
C GLU A 104 -3.72 8.10 -3.81
N TYR A 105 -4.93 8.66 -3.87
CA TYR A 105 -5.28 9.97 -3.31
C TYR A 105 -6.28 9.78 -2.16
N PRO A 106 -6.29 10.67 -1.14
CA PRO A 106 -7.23 10.54 -0.03
C PRO A 106 -8.68 10.62 -0.54
N LYS A 107 -9.61 9.98 0.17
CA LYS A 107 -11.05 10.07 -0.11
C LYS A 107 -11.48 11.53 -0.36
N GLY A 108 -12.25 11.73 -1.43
CA GLY A 108 -12.70 13.07 -1.84
C GLY A 108 -11.71 13.80 -2.77
N LYS A 109 -10.54 13.23 -3.07
CA LYS A 109 -9.59 13.77 -4.04
C LYS A 109 -9.32 12.74 -5.13
N GLU A 110 -9.25 13.22 -6.37
CA GLU A 110 -8.91 12.42 -7.55
C GLU A 110 -7.55 12.84 -8.13
N GLY A 111 -6.94 11.94 -8.88
CA GLY A 111 -5.72 12.19 -9.64
C GLY A 111 -5.35 10.96 -10.47
N SER A 112 -4.55 11.18 -11.51
CA SER A 112 -4.15 10.13 -12.46
C SER A 112 -3.09 9.18 -11.91
N GLY A 113 -2.41 9.56 -10.83
CA GLY A 113 -1.15 8.93 -10.43
C GLY A 113 0.01 9.33 -11.36
N ASP A 114 1.16 8.75 -11.07
CA ASP A 114 2.42 8.86 -11.79
C ASP A 114 3.16 7.52 -11.80
N ILE A 115 4.43 7.54 -12.22
CA ILE A 115 5.25 6.32 -12.29
C ILE A 115 5.40 5.63 -10.91
N ASP A 116 5.43 6.41 -9.83
CA ASP A 116 5.66 5.89 -8.47
C ASP A 116 4.39 5.29 -7.86
N SER A 117 3.20 5.74 -8.27
CA SER A 117 1.95 5.05 -7.92
C SER A 117 1.78 3.69 -8.57
N GLY A 118 2.50 3.44 -9.68
CA GLY A 118 2.21 2.34 -10.58
C GLY A 118 0.78 2.45 -11.15
N PRO A 119 0.16 1.32 -11.53
CA PRO A 119 -1.22 1.33 -12.02
C PRO A 119 -2.20 1.82 -10.96
N VAL A 120 -3.04 2.80 -11.30
CA VAL A 120 -4.15 3.27 -10.47
C VAL A 120 -5.46 2.81 -11.10
N LEU A 121 -6.20 1.92 -10.41
CA LEU A 121 -7.44 1.32 -10.92
C LEU A 121 -8.59 1.61 -9.94
N PHE A 122 -9.67 2.25 -10.41
CA PHE A 122 -10.79 2.69 -9.55
C PHE A 122 -10.36 3.52 -8.33
N GLY A 123 -9.30 4.32 -8.52
CA GLY A 123 -8.64 5.13 -7.49
C GLY A 123 -7.66 4.36 -6.60
N VAL A 124 -7.63 3.02 -6.65
CA VAL A 124 -6.72 2.17 -5.88
C VAL A 124 -5.34 2.19 -6.52
N GLY A 125 -4.33 2.63 -5.78
CA GLY A 125 -2.94 2.64 -6.22
C GLY A 125 -2.29 1.27 -6.05
N GLY A 126 -1.64 0.77 -7.11
CA GLY A 126 -0.92 -0.51 -7.08
C GLY A 126 0.23 -0.50 -6.08
N SER A 127 1.12 0.50 -6.17
CA SER A 127 2.22 0.68 -5.21
C SER A 127 1.69 0.92 -3.79
N ALA A 128 0.67 1.77 -3.64
CA ALA A 128 0.03 2.04 -2.37
C ALA A 128 -0.51 0.77 -1.71
N SER A 129 -1.16 -0.11 -2.47
CA SER A 129 -1.73 -1.35 -1.94
C SER A 129 -0.66 -2.38 -1.61
N ILE A 130 0.31 -2.60 -2.51
CA ILE A 130 1.41 -3.56 -2.27
C ILE A 130 2.17 -3.18 -1.00
N VAL A 131 2.64 -1.94 -0.91
CA VAL A 131 3.40 -1.44 0.25
C VAL A 131 2.50 -1.34 1.49
N GLY A 132 1.23 -1.00 1.30
CA GLY A 132 0.23 -0.88 2.37
C GLY A 132 0.05 -2.18 3.17
N ILE A 133 0.27 -3.35 2.57
CA ILE A 133 0.26 -4.64 3.29
C ILE A 133 1.18 -4.56 4.53
N LYS A 134 2.41 -4.07 4.34
CA LYS A 134 3.40 -3.94 5.42
C LYS A 134 3.00 -2.88 6.44
N ALA A 135 2.49 -1.75 5.99
CA ALA A 135 2.01 -0.69 6.88
C ALA A 135 0.88 -1.20 7.80
N PHE A 136 -0.11 -1.91 7.25
CA PHE A 136 -1.17 -2.49 8.07
C PHE A 136 -0.65 -3.59 9.02
N ASN A 137 0.27 -4.43 8.56
CA ASN A 137 0.85 -5.49 9.37
C ASN A 137 1.65 -4.93 10.57
N ILE A 138 2.57 -4.00 10.34
CA ILE A 138 3.41 -3.39 11.40
C ILE A 138 2.57 -2.67 12.46
N HIS A 139 1.41 -2.14 12.08
CA HIS A 139 0.49 -1.47 13.00
C HIS A 139 -0.57 -2.41 13.61
N GLY A 140 -0.44 -3.73 13.41
CA GLY A 140 -1.25 -4.76 14.06
C GLY A 140 -2.63 -5.02 13.44
N ASP A 141 -2.92 -4.48 12.26
CA ASP A 141 -4.18 -4.72 11.53
C ASP A 141 -4.00 -5.84 10.50
N PHE A 142 -3.76 -7.04 11.03
CA PHE A 142 -3.40 -8.23 10.26
C PHE A 142 -4.51 -8.65 9.28
N ASN A 143 -5.77 -8.57 9.70
CA ASN A 143 -6.91 -8.92 8.84
C ASN A 143 -6.98 -8.04 7.59
N THR A 144 -6.77 -6.74 7.73
CA THR A 144 -6.76 -5.83 6.59
C THR A 144 -5.51 -6.06 5.73
N ALA A 145 -4.34 -6.28 6.34
CA ALA A 145 -3.12 -6.63 5.62
C ALA A 145 -3.29 -7.89 4.76
N THR A 146 -3.86 -8.96 5.33
CA THR A 146 -4.21 -10.20 4.61
C THR A 146 -5.22 -9.94 3.50
N GLY A 147 -6.23 -9.11 3.75
CA GLY A 147 -7.21 -8.69 2.76
C GLY A 147 -6.56 -7.99 1.55
N ILE A 148 -5.68 -7.02 1.79
CA ILE A 148 -4.97 -6.28 0.73
C ILE A 148 -4.04 -7.22 -0.04
N ARG A 149 -3.36 -8.13 0.67
CA ARG A 149 -2.56 -9.19 0.06
C ARG A 149 -3.39 -10.05 -0.88
N ASN A 150 -4.61 -10.41 -0.48
CA ASN A 150 -5.52 -11.17 -1.33
C ASN A 150 -5.94 -10.37 -2.59
N SER A 151 -6.09 -9.05 -2.48
CA SER A 151 -6.26 -8.18 -3.65
C SER A 151 -5.06 -8.24 -4.59
N VAL A 152 -3.83 -8.18 -4.08
CA VAL A 152 -2.62 -8.34 -4.89
C VAL A 152 -2.57 -9.71 -5.58
N GLU A 153 -2.96 -10.78 -4.89
CA GLU A 153 -3.08 -12.12 -5.50
C GLU A 153 -4.16 -12.19 -6.58
N ALA A 154 -5.29 -11.49 -6.40
CA ALA A 154 -6.39 -11.50 -7.35
C ALA A 154 -6.05 -10.76 -8.65
N PHE A 155 -5.43 -9.59 -8.55
CA PHE A 155 -5.19 -8.70 -9.68
C PHE A 155 -3.77 -8.82 -10.27
N GLY A 156 -2.81 -9.35 -9.50
CA GLY A 156 -1.41 -9.44 -9.91
C GLY A 156 -1.07 -10.63 -10.82
N LEU A 157 -2.03 -11.47 -11.19
CA LEU A 157 -1.83 -12.66 -12.04
C LEU A 157 -0.62 -13.51 -11.61
N PRO A 158 -0.61 -14.03 -10.36
CA PRO A 158 0.53 -14.76 -9.82
C PRO A 158 0.75 -16.09 -10.56
N VAL A 159 1.99 -16.33 -10.95
CA VAL A 159 2.45 -17.61 -11.51
C VAL A 159 3.55 -18.17 -10.61
N SER A 160 3.39 -19.42 -10.18
CA SER A 160 4.37 -20.12 -9.34
C SER A 160 4.92 -21.34 -10.08
N VAL A 161 6.22 -21.31 -10.40
CA VAL A 161 6.91 -22.39 -11.12
C VAL A 161 8.30 -22.61 -10.50
N GLY A 162 8.65 -23.85 -10.18
CA GLY A 162 9.99 -24.21 -9.69
C GLY A 162 10.38 -23.49 -8.40
N GLY A 163 9.45 -23.35 -7.45
CA GLY A 163 9.68 -22.64 -6.17
C GLY A 163 9.80 -21.12 -6.29
N LYS A 164 9.62 -20.55 -7.48
CA LYS A 164 9.63 -19.10 -7.70
C LYS A 164 8.22 -18.61 -7.98
N LYS A 165 7.86 -17.48 -7.38
CA LYS A 165 6.61 -16.77 -7.64
C LYS A 165 6.91 -15.48 -8.40
N ARG A 166 6.10 -15.20 -9.43
CA ARG A 166 6.18 -13.98 -10.25
C ARG A 166 4.78 -13.43 -10.46
N TYR A 167 4.64 -12.12 -10.44
CA TYR A 167 3.39 -11.44 -10.77
C TYR A 167 3.47 -10.85 -12.17
N LEU A 168 2.33 -10.75 -12.86
CA LEU A 168 2.21 -10.20 -14.22
C LEU A 168 3.24 -10.80 -15.19
N LEU A 169 3.39 -12.13 -15.14
CA LEU A 169 4.32 -12.91 -15.95
C LEU A 169 5.80 -12.53 -15.76
N GLY A 170 6.14 -11.87 -14.65
CA GLY A 170 7.51 -11.43 -14.34
C GLY A 170 7.95 -10.15 -15.08
N LYS A 171 7.01 -9.41 -15.67
CA LYS A 171 7.32 -8.15 -16.39
C LYS A 171 7.59 -6.97 -15.47
N MET A 172 7.24 -7.06 -14.19
CA MET A 172 7.38 -5.99 -13.21
C MET A 172 8.25 -6.44 -12.02
N PRO A 173 9.58 -6.56 -12.19
CA PRO A 173 10.47 -7.06 -11.13
C PRO A 173 10.46 -6.20 -9.87
N MET A 174 10.21 -4.89 -10.01
CA MET A 174 10.07 -3.99 -8.85
C MET A 174 8.81 -4.33 -8.04
N ALA A 175 7.70 -4.66 -8.70
CA ALA A 175 6.49 -5.09 -8.01
C ALA A 175 6.73 -6.40 -7.25
N ASP A 176 7.38 -7.39 -7.87
CA ASP A 176 7.75 -8.64 -7.21
C ASP A 176 8.61 -8.41 -5.95
N ALA A 177 9.59 -7.49 -6.03
CA ALA A 177 10.44 -7.14 -4.90
C ALA A 177 9.66 -6.49 -3.74
N PHE A 178 8.78 -5.53 -4.04
CA PHE A 178 7.96 -4.89 -3.01
C PHE A 178 6.89 -5.83 -2.43
N ILE A 179 6.34 -6.76 -3.22
CA ILE A 179 5.43 -7.79 -2.72
C ILE A 179 6.18 -8.71 -1.75
N ALA A 180 7.37 -9.18 -2.11
CA ALA A 180 8.21 -9.99 -1.24
C ALA A 180 8.58 -9.26 0.05
N TRP A 181 9.03 -8.00 -0.05
CA TRP A 181 9.38 -7.16 1.10
C TRP A 181 8.18 -6.89 2.02
N SER A 182 6.98 -6.76 1.45
CA SER A 182 5.76 -6.55 2.24
C SER A 182 5.33 -7.82 2.96
N HIS A 183 5.43 -8.98 2.31
CA HIS A 183 5.15 -10.28 2.94
C HIS A 183 6.15 -10.63 4.06
N ALA A 184 7.39 -10.15 3.98
CA ALA A 184 8.39 -10.39 5.02
C ALA A 184 8.05 -9.72 6.38
N SER A 185 6.97 -8.93 6.46
CA SER A 185 6.48 -8.38 7.73
C SER A 185 5.60 -9.34 8.53
N PHE A 186 5.01 -10.36 7.90
CA PHE A 186 4.19 -11.35 8.63
C PHE A 186 5.06 -12.26 9.49
N SER A 187 4.60 -12.55 10.71
CA SER A 187 5.27 -13.52 11.59
C SER A 187 5.09 -14.95 11.09
N PRO A 188 6.11 -15.82 11.16
CA PRO A 188 5.98 -17.24 10.80
C PRO A 188 4.90 -17.99 11.59
N ASP A 189 4.61 -17.56 12.82
CA ASP A 189 3.63 -18.20 13.71
C ASP A 189 2.18 -17.82 13.40
N GLU A 190 1.97 -16.74 12.64
CA GLU A 190 0.69 -16.52 11.98
C GLU A 190 0.61 -17.53 10.84
N LYS A 191 0.17 -18.75 11.19
CA LYS A 191 -0.15 -19.80 10.21
C LYS A 191 -1.02 -19.18 9.14
N MET A 192 -0.38 -18.87 8.02
CA MET A 192 -1.03 -18.44 6.81
C MET A 192 -1.74 -19.68 6.31
N ASN A 193 -2.96 -19.91 6.84
CA ASN A 193 -3.68 -21.18 6.74
C ASN A 193 -3.47 -21.79 5.36
N ASP A 194 -2.88 -22.98 5.38
CA ASP A 194 -2.74 -23.82 4.22
C ASP A 194 -4.10 -23.91 3.52
N PHE A 195 -3.99 -23.83 2.22
CA PHE A 195 -5.03 -23.70 1.22
C PHE A 195 -6.24 -24.64 1.42
N ASP A 196 -7.30 -24.16 2.08
CA ASP A 196 -8.65 -24.77 2.03
C ASP A 196 -9.52 -24.02 1.02
N TRP A 197 -9.83 -24.65 -0.11
CA TRP A 197 -10.61 -24.06 -1.20
C TRP A 197 -12.03 -23.67 -0.78
N SER A 198 -12.65 -24.36 0.17
CA SER A 198 -14.06 -24.22 0.52
C SER A 198 -14.35 -22.97 1.38
N GLU A 199 -13.38 -22.54 2.19
CA GLU A 199 -13.44 -21.30 2.97
C GLU A 199 -12.55 -20.16 2.41
N SER A 200 -11.76 -20.45 1.37
CA SER A 200 -10.82 -19.50 0.78
C SER A 200 -11.51 -18.22 0.27
N TRP A 201 -10.92 -17.07 0.57
CA TRP A 201 -11.26 -15.79 -0.06
C TRP A 201 -11.28 -15.90 -1.60
N LYS A 202 -10.51 -16.83 -2.19
CA LYS A 202 -10.48 -17.12 -3.62
C LYS A 202 -11.81 -17.63 -4.11
N ALA A 203 -12.44 -18.59 -3.44
CA ALA A 203 -13.78 -19.06 -3.82
C ALA A 203 -14.81 -17.93 -3.70
N LYS A 204 -14.77 -17.17 -2.60
CA LYS A 204 -15.68 -16.04 -2.33
C LYS A 204 -15.56 -14.91 -3.36
N PHE A 205 -14.38 -14.68 -3.93
CA PHE A 205 -14.15 -13.63 -4.91
C PHE A 205 -14.22 -14.13 -6.36
N LEU A 206 -13.52 -15.23 -6.69
CA LEU A 206 -13.38 -15.72 -8.06
C LEU A 206 -14.66 -16.35 -8.58
N ILE A 207 -15.41 -17.13 -7.79
CA ILE A 207 -16.63 -17.79 -8.27
C ILE A 207 -17.68 -16.76 -8.73
N PRO A 208 -18.05 -15.74 -7.92
CA PRO A 208 -18.93 -14.68 -8.40
C PRO A 208 -18.37 -13.90 -9.59
N SER A 209 -17.05 -13.65 -9.61
CA SER A 209 -16.41 -12.92 -10.71
C SER A 209 -16.49 -13.67 -12.04
N TRP A 210 -16.30 -14.99 -12.05
CA TRP A 210 -16.47 -15.83 -13.23
C TRP A 210 -17.93 -15.89 -13.70
N ALA A 211 -18.89 -15.94 -12.77
CA ALA A 211 -20.30 -15.89 -13.10
C ALA A 211 -20.67 -14.56 -13.78
N VAL A 212 -20.24 -13.42 -13.21
CA VAL A 212 -20.47 -12.09 -13.80
C VAL A 212 -19.79 -11.97 -15.17
N PHE A 213 -18.54 -12.43 -15.29
CA PHE A 213 -17.81 -12.41 -16.55
C PHE A 213 -18.52 -13.22 -17.64
N GLY A 214 -19.02 -14.42 -17.30
CA GLY A 214 -19.82 -15.25 -18.20
C GLY A 214 -21.10 -14.55 -18.69
N ILE A 215 -21.82 -13.89 -17.79
CA ILE A 215 -23.02 -13.10 -18.13
C ILE A 215 -22.68 -11.92 -19.05
N LEU A 216 -21.59 -11.21 -18.78
CA LEU A 216 -21.16 -10.11 -19.64
C LEU A 216 -20.78 -10.59 -21.05
N LEU A 217 -20.09 -11.73 -21.15
CA LEU A 217 -19.74 -12.33 -22.44
C LEU A 217 -20.98 -12.77 -23.23
N THR A 218 -22.01 -13.34 -22.57
CA THR A 218 -23.25 -13.72 -23.26
C THR A 218 -24.02 -12.49 -23.76
N ILE A 219 -24.10 -11.43 -22.95
CA ILE A 219 -24.74 -10.16 -23.37
C ILE A 219 -23.99 -9.53 -24.55
N LEU A 220 -22.66 -9.45 -24.48
CA LEU A 220 -21.83 -8.90 -25.57
C LEU A 220 -21.93 -9.75 -26.84
N GLY A 221 -21.89 -11.08 -26.71
CA GLY A 221 -22.07 -12.00 -27.83
C GLY A 221 -23.44 -11.88 -28.49
N PHE A 222 -24.50 -11.73 -27.69
CA PHE A 222 -25.86 -11.53 -28.19
C PHE A 222 -26.04 -10.17 -28.87
N SER A 223 -25.47 -9.11 -28.31
CA SER A 223 -25.45 -7.77 -28.93
C SER A 223 -24.73 -7.77 -30.27
N PHE A 224 -23.58 -8.45 -30.35
CA PHE A 224 -22.81 -8.58 -31.58
C PHE A 224 -23.54 -9.42 -32.64
N TYR A 225 -24.22 -10.50 -32.22
CA TYR A 225 -25.08 -11.29 -33.11
C TYR A 225 -26.24 -10.46 -33.66
N ARG A 226 -26.95 -9.72 -32.79
CA ARG A 226 -28.10 -8.88 -33.20
C ARG A 226 -27.71 -7.74 -34.14
N ASN A 227 -26.51 -7.19 -34.03
CA ASN A 227 -26.03 -6.13 -34.93
C ASN A 227 -25.52 -6.66 -36.29
N ARG A 228 -25.49 -7.98 -36.50
CA ARG A 228 -25.09 -8.63 -37.77
C ARG A 228 -26.26 -9.24 -38.55
N VAL A 229 -27.47 -9.23 -37.97
CA VAL A 229 -28.74 -9.66 -38.61
C VAL A 229 -29.54 -8.42 -38.93
#